data_AF-A0A7C3G6E6-F1
#
_entry.id   AF-A0A7C3G6E6-F1
#
_cell.length_a   1.000
_cell.length_b   1.000
_cell.length_c   1.000
_cell.angle_alpha   90.00
_cell.angle_beta   90.00
_cell.angle_gamma   90.00
#
_symmetry.space_group_name_H-M   'P 1'
#
loop_
_entity.id
_entity.type
_entity.pdbx_description
1 polymer ?
#
loop_
_entity_poly.entity_id
_entity_poly.type
_entity_poly.pdbx_seq_one_letter_code
_entity_poly.pdbx_strand_id
1 'polypeptide(L)'
;MNIWQRFTQSTFFVKLTNWEYYPMYIANIPTLFFWIYFGIRARALFFFSAVNPVIETGGVLGESKINILNRIPDDAIPRTIFIKKETATLSALLQKIAQKGISFPLIA
;
A
#
# COMPACT_ATOMS: atom_id res chain seq x y z
N MET A 1 4.35 -0.79 -39.26
CA MET A 1 3.34 -0.34 -38.26
C MET A 1 2.32 0.52 -38.97
N ASN A 2 1.05 0.13 -38.96
CA ASN A 2 -0.01 0.90 -39.62
C ASN A 2 -0.33 2.19 -38.81
N ILE A 3 -1.03 3.15 -39.43
CA ILE A 3 -1.34 4.44 -38.80
C ILE A 3 -2.12 4.24 -37.51
N TRP A 4 -3.06 3.30 -37.48
CA TRP A 4 -3.84 2.93 -36.31
C TRP A 4 -2.99 2.44 -35.13
N GLN A 5 -1.99 1.60 -35.38
CA GLN A 5 -1.03 1.12 -34.39
C GLN A 5 -0.17 2.27 -33.85
N ARG A 6 0.22 3.24 -34.69
CA ARG A 6 0.96 4.42 -34.21
C ARG A 6 0.13 5.28 -33.26
N PHE A 7 -1.17 5.43 -33.52
CA PHE A 7 -2.06 6.16 -32.63
C PHE A 7 -2.30 5.41 -31.32
N THR A 8 -2.68 4.13 -31.38
CA THR A 8 -2.99 3.34 -30.17
C THR A 8 -1.78 3.06 -29.29
N GLN A 9 -0.58 2.97 -29.86
CA GLN A 9 0.67 2.76 -29.11
C GLN A 9 1.38 4.06 -28.71
N SER A 10 0.80 5.23 -29.01
CA SER A 10 1.36 6.48 -28.51
C SER A 10 1.19 6.58 -26.99
N THR A 11 2.15 7.22 -26.32
CA THR A 11 2.18 7.37 -24.86
C THR A 11 0.89 7.95 -24.30
N PHE A 12 0.27 8.90 -25.01
CA PHE A 12 -0.99 9.51 -24.60
C PHE A 12 -2.12 8.47 -24.55
N PHE A 13 -2.33 7.73 -25.64
CA PHE A 13 -3.40 6.74 -25.71
C PHE A 13 -3.16 5.57 -24.76
N VAL A 14 -1.92 5.09 -24.64
CA VAL A 14 -1.57 4.06 -23.66
C VAL A 14 -1.90 4.50 -22.24
N LYS A 15 -1.51 5.72 -21.82
CA LYS A 15 -1.85 6.24 -20.50
C LYS A 15 -3.34 6.51 -20.32
N LEU A 16 -4.05 6.82 -21.40
CA LEU A 16 -5.48 7.08 -21.38
C LEU A 16 -6.32 5.81 -21.30
N THR A 17 -5.88 4.68 -21.86
CA THR A 17 -6.69 3.45 -21.89
C THR A 17 -6.30 2.41 -20.85
N ASN A 18 -5.13 2.56 -20.23
CA ASN A 18 -4.63 1.62 -19.22
C ASN A 18 -4.69 2.27 -17.83
N TRP A 19 -5.47 1.66 -16.95
CA TRP A 19 -5.84 2.22 -15.64
C TRP A 19 -4.65 2.37 -14.68
N GLU A 20 -3.58 1.59 -14.86
CA GLU A 20 -2.39 1.65 -14.02
C GLU A 20 -1.66 3.00 -14.09
N TYR A 21 -1.93 3.80 -15.13
CA TYR A 21 -1.39 5.15 -15.27
C TYR A 21 -2.31 6.23 -14.68
N TYR A 22 -3.52 5.88 -14.26
CA TYR A 22 -4.44 6.83 -13.70
C TYR A 22 -4.04 7.21 -12.26
N PRO A 23 -4.29 8.46 -11.84
CA PRO A 23 -4.25 8.79 -10.43
C PRO A 23 -5.18 7.88 -9.63
N MET A 24 -4.76 7.47 -8.43
CA MET A 24 -5.51 6.49 -7.61
C MET A 24 -6.98 6.86 -7.41
N TYR A 25 -7.31 8.15 -7.25
CA TYR A 25 -8.69 8.58 -7.06
C TYR A 25 -9.59 8.37 -8.29
N ILE A 26 -9.03 8.44 -9.52
CA ILE A 26 -9.78 8.15 -10.75
C ILE A 26 -9.97 6.64 -10.89
N ALA A 27 -8.89 5.87 -10.69
CA ALA A 27 -8.93 4.42 -10.75
C ALA A 27 -9.92 3.81 -9.71
N ASN A 28 -10.11 4.50 -8.57
CA ASN A 28 -10.98 4.06 -7.48
C ASN A 28 -12.39 4.69 -7.50
N ILE A 29 -12.83 5.33 -8.58
CA ILE A 29 -14.19 5.89 -8.69
C ILE A 29 -15.29 4.86 -8.30
N PRO A 30 -15.26 3.60 -8.77
CA PRO A 30 -16.25 2.59 -8.34
C PRO A 30 -16.25 2.39 -6.82
N THR A 31 -15.07 2.28 -6.22
CA THR A 31 -14.90 2.15 -4.76
C THR A 31 -15.44 3.36 -4.01
N LEU A 32 -15.21 4.57 -4.53
CA LEU A 32 -15.73 5.82 -3.94
C LEU A 32 -17.27 5.84 -3.94
N PHE A 33 -17.90 5.39 -5.02
CA PHE A 33 -19.37 5.27 -5.07
C PHE A 33 -19.90 4.30 -4.01
N PHE A 34 -19.29 3.12 -3.87
CA PHE A 34 -19.66 2.17 -2.82
C PHE A 34 -19.45 2.74 -1.42
N TRP A 35 -18.33 3.42 -1.18
CA TRP A 35 -18.06 4.08 0.08
C TRP A 35 -19.15 5.10 0.43
N ILE A 36 -19.48 6.02 -0.48
CA ILE A 36 -20.51 7.03 -0.24
C ILE A 36 -21.87 6.37 0.01
N TYR A 37 -22.26 5.41 -0.84
CA TYR A 37 -23.54 4.71 -0.72
C TYR A 37 -23.69 4.00 0.64
N PHE A 38 -22.69 3.19 1.03
CA PHE A 38 -22.73 2.47 2.30
C PHE A 38 -22.52 3.39 3.50
N GLY A 39 -21.74 4.46 3.37
CA GLY A 39 -21.55 5.46 4.43
C GLY A 39 -22.85 6.18 4.77
N ILE A 40 -23.63 6.56 3.76
CA ILE A 40 -24.98 7.13 3.95
C ILE A 40 -25.91 6.08 4.58
N ARG A 41 -25.95 4.86 4.02
CA ARG A 41 -26.82 3.79 4.52
C ARG A 41 -26.53 3.41 5.98
N ALA A 42 -25.25 3.38 6.37
CA ALA A 42 -24.79 3.09 7.72
C ALA A 42 -24.92 4.31 8.66
N ARG A 43 -25.24 5.51 8.13
CA ARG A 43 -25.19 6.80 8.84
C ARG A 43 -23.83 7.05 9.49
N ALA A 44 -22.77 6.55 8.87
CA ALA A 44 -21.40 6.65 9.34
C ALA A 44 -20.46 6.66 8.13
N LEU A 45 -19.94 7.84 7.77
CA LEU A 45 -19.05 7.98 6.60
C LEU A 45 -17.82 7.07 6.71
N PHE A 46 -17.28 6.87 7.91
CA PHE A 46 -16.11 6.01 8.14
C PHE A 46 -16.51 4.65 8.75
N PHE A 47 -17.64 4.08 8.32
CA PHE A 47 -18.17 2.80 8.85
C PHE A 47 -17.13 1.66 8.83
N PHE A 48 -16.24 1.66 7.83
CA PHE A 48 -15.20 0.64 7.66
C PHE A 48 -14.14 0.65 8.77
N SER A 49 -13.98 1.76 9.50
CA SER A 49 -13.03 1.83 10.61
C SER A 49 -13.38 0.86 11.74
N ALA A 50 -14.65 0.47 11.84
CA ALA A 50 -15.14 -0.50 12.82
C ALA A 50 -14.84 -1.96 12.44
N VAL A 51 -14.46 -2.26 11.20
CA VAL A 51 -14.22 -3.64 10.73
C VAL A 51 -12.97 -4.24 11.38
N ASN A 52 -11.91 -3.44 11.46
CA ASN A 52 -10.64 -3.82 12.11
C ASN A 52 -10.21 -2.73 13.10
N PRO A 53 -10.84 -2.62 14.29
CA PRO A 53 -10.63 -1.49 15.20
C PRO A 53 -9.20 -1.31 15.69
N VAL A 54 -8.39 -2.38 15.64
CA VAL A 54 -6.98 -2.36 16.01
C VAL A 54 -6.15 -1.66 14.94
N ILE A 55 -6.57 -1.68 13.67
CA ILE A 55 -5.85 -1.08 12.54
C ILE A 55 -6.39 0.33 12.29
N GLU A 56 -5.48 1.31 12.14
CA GLU A 56 -5.85 2.67 11.77
C GLU A 56 -6.72 2.67 10.50
N THR A 57 -7.80 3.45 10.52
CA THR A 57 -8.83 3.51 9.45
C THR A 57 -9.43 2.16 9.03
N GLY A 58 -9.31 1.11 9.85
CA GLY A 58 -9.73 -0.24 9.49
C GLY A 58 -8.87 -0.90 8.40
N GLY A 59 -7.75 -0.29 8.04
CA GLY A 59 -6.86 -0.72 6.95
C GLY A 59 -7.26 -0.18 5.56
N VAL A 60 -8.06 0.89 5.50
CA VAL A 60 -8.46 1.51 4.22
C VAL A 60 -7.39 2.45 3.69
N LEU A 61 -6.76 3.22 4.57
CA LEU A 61 -5.70 4.15 4.18
C LEU A 61 -4.83 4.56 5.38
N GLY A 62 -3.53 4.67 5.13
CA GLY A 62 -2.59 5.37 6.02
C GLY A 62 -2.06 4.52 7.17
N GLU A 63 -2.42 3.24 7.22
CA GLU A 63 -1.95 2.32 8.24
C GLU A 63 -0.45 2.03 8.11
N SER A 64 0.22 1.94 9.26
CA SER A 64 1.63 1.57 9.32
C SER A 64 1.78 0.05 9.32
N LYS A 65 2.37 -0.50 8.25
CA LYS A 65 2.67 -1.94 8.14
C LYS A 65 3.48 -2.46 9.32
N ILE A 66 4.49 -1.70 9.78
CA ILE A 66 5.28 -2.10 10.94
C ILE A 66 4.44 -2.08 12.23
N ASN A 67 3.50 -1.14 12.39
CA ASN A 67 2.60 -1.11 13.54
C ASN A 67 1.70 -2.36 13.56
N ILE A 68 1.23 -2.81 12.39
CA ILE A 68 0.47 -4.06 12.26
C ILE A 68 1.34 -5.25 12.64
N LEU A 69 2.54 -5.37 12.09
CA LEU A 69 3.45 -6.49 12.38
C LEU A 69 3.81 -6.58 13.86
N ASN A 70 4.07 -5.45 14.53
CA ASN A 70 4.40 -5.42 15.96
C ASN A 70 3.27 -5.92 16.89
N ARG A 71 2.05 -6.12 16.37
CA ARG A 71 0.90 -6.63 17.12
C ARG A 71 0.64 -8.12 16.89
N ILE A 72 1.36 -8.72 15.95
CA ILE A 72 1.26 -10.14 15.64
C ILE A 72 2.35 -10.86 16.46
N PRO A 73 2.06 -12.03 17.05
CA PRO A 73 3.07 -12.85 17.71
C PRO A 73 4.30 -13.11 16.83
N ASP A 74 5.50 -13.04 17.43
CA ASP A 74 6.78 -13.12 16.71
C ASP A 74 6.98 -14.47 15.97
N ASP A 75 6.31 -15.53 16.40
CA ASP A 75 6.33 -16.86 15.78
C ASP A 75 5.46 -16.96 14.52
N ALA A 76 4.55 -16.00 14.30
CA ALA A 76 3.64 -15.96 13.17
C ALA A 76 4.06 -14.98 12.06
N ILE A 77 5.21 -14.30 12.20
CA ILE A 77 5.73 -13.34 11.22
C ILE A 77 7.20 -13.59 10.88
N PRO A 78 7.66 -13.20 9.68
CA PRO A 78 9.08 -13.22 9.36
C PRO A 78 9.85 -12.18 10.19
N ARG A 79 11.12 -12.45 10.46
CA ARG A 79 12.03 -11.50 11.09
C ARG A 79 12.09 -10.23 10.28
N THR A 80 11.63 -9.13 10.88
CA THR A 80 11.49 -7.84 10.20
C THR A 80 12.26 -6.77 10.98
N ILE A 81 12.83 -5.80 10.25
CA ILE A 81 13.44 -4.61 10.83
C ILE A 81 12.81 -3.35 10.26
N PHE A 82 12.52 -2.38 11.11
CA PHE A 82 12.05 -1.07 10.68
C PHE A 82 13.22 -0.09 10.52
N ILE A 83 13.23 0.62 9.39
CA ILE A 83 14.28 1.57 9.03
C ILE A 83 13.63 2.92 8.81
N LYS A 84 13.93 3.89 9.69
CA LYS A 84 13.52 5.29 9.50
C LYS A 84 14.44 5.95 8.49
N LYS A 85 13.86 6.57 7.45
CA LYS A 85 14.56 7.21 6.33
C LYS A 85 15.65 8.18 6.79
N GLU A 86 15.37 8.95 7.84
CA GLU A 86 16.21 10.04 8.35
C GLU A 86 17.46 9.53 9.07
N THR A 87 17.47 8.26 9.50
CA THR A 87 18.52 7.67 10.35
C THR A 87 19.25 6.51 9.69
N ALA A 88 18.93 6.23 8.42
CA ALA A 88 19.42 5.05 7.73
C ALA A 88 20.82 5.29 7.15
N THR A 89 21.84 4.68 7.78
CA THR A 89 23.17 4.49 7.15
C THR A 89 23.35 3.01 6.80
N LEU A 90 24.15 2.73 5.75
CA LEU A 90 24.40 1.35 5.33
C LEU A 90 25.06 0.52 6.45
N SER A 91 26.02 1.11 7.17
CA SER A 91 26.69 0.43 8.28
C SER A 91 25.72 0.08 9.42
N ALA A 92 24.89 1.03 9.85
CA ALA A 92 23.88 0.79 10.89
C ALA A 92 22.83 -0.23 10.44
N LEU A 93 22.47 -0.22 9.15
CA LEU A 93 21.55 -1.19 8.56
C LEU A 93 22.13 -2.61 8.59
N LEU A 94 23.35 -2.80 8.07
CA LEU A 94 24.01 -4.11 8.04
C LEU A 94 24.22 -4.66 9.46
N GLN A 95 24.57 -3.79 10.42
CA GLN A 95 24.68 -4.18 11.82
C GLN A 95 23.34 -4.66 12.38
N LYS A 96 22.23 -3.95 12.13
CA LYS A 96 20.89 -4.35 12.59
C LYS A 96 20.43 -5.66 11.95
N ILE A 97 20.71 -5.85 10.66
CA ILE A 97 20.41 -7.10 9.92
C ILE A 97 21.14 -8.27 10.56
N ALA A 98 22.45 -8.12 10.80
CA ALA A 98 23.26 -9.14 11.45
C ALA A 98 22.78 -9.46 12.88
N GLN A 99 22.48 -8.43 13.69
CA GLN A 99 21.95 -8.59 15.05
C GLN A 99 20.61 -9.32 15.09
N LYS A 100 19.75 -9.10 14.09
CA LYS A 100 18.46 -9.79 13.95
C LYS A 100 18.58 -11.15 13.24
N GLY A 101 19.79 -11.55 12.85
CA GLY A 101 20.03 -12.82 12.17
C GLY A 101 19.25 -12.94 10.86
N ILE A 102 19.13 -11.83 10.11
CA ILE A 102 18.54 -11.82 8.78
C ILE A 102 19.68 -11.95 7.77
N SER A 103 19.55 -12.83 6.78
CA SER A 103 20.53 -13.03 5.71
C SER A 103 19.97 -12.59 4.37
N PHE A 104 20.85 -12.34 3.41
CA PHE A 104 20.45 -12.13 2.02
C PHE A 104 19.81 -13.39 1.42
N PRO A 105 18.88 -13.25 0.46
CA PRO A 105 18.34 -12.00 -0.08
C PRO A 105 17.34 -11.30 0.86
N LEU A 106 17.24 -9.98 0.75
CA LEU A 106 16.30 -9.15 1.51
C LEU A 106 15.14 -8.69 0.61
N ILE A 107 13.96 -8.49 1.21
CA ILE A 107 12.77 -7.93 0.55
C ILE A 107 12.24 -6.75 1.38
N ALA A 108 11.69 -5.74 0.72
CA ALA A 108 11.14 -4.52 1.31
C ALA A 108 9.78 -4.17 0.69
#